data_AF-A0A653EHI0-F1
#
_entry.id   AF-A0A653EHI0-F1
#
_cell.length_a   1.000
_cell.length_b   1.000
_cell.length_c   1.000
_cell.angle_alpha   90.00
_cell.angle_beta   90.00
_cell.angle_gamma   90.00
#
_symmetry.space_group_name_H-M   'P 1'
#
loop_
_entity.id
_entity.type
_entity.pdbx_description
1 polymer ?
#
loop_
_entity_poly.entity_id
_entity_poly.type
_entity_poly.pdbx_seq_one_letter_code
_entity_poly.pdbx_strand_id
1 'polypeptide(L)'
;MRGYPQRTGNPIVVEHSDRFCRFGSEYVEAALAAQGRALVVVDSAEVDDDLVRDMTEILASVCVRLYGIRAAQNRPKRALAAAAAGDVEAA
;
A
#
# COMPACT_ATOMS: atom_id res chain seq x y z
N MET A 1 31.97 24.28 14.65
CA MET A 1 32.37 22.86 14.61
C MET A 1 31.14 22.03 14.99
N ARG A 2 30.29 21.66 14.01
CA ARG A 2 29.07 20.88 14.27
C ARG A 2 29.43 19.41 14.04
N GLY A 3 29.42 18.60 15.09
CA GLY A 3 29.80 17.20 15.04
C GLY A 3 28.94 16.43 14.03
N TYR A 4 29.59 15.70 13.13
CA TYR A 4 28.94 14.66 12.35
C TYR A 4 28.70 13.46 13.29
N PRO A 5 27.45 13.02 13.51
CA PRO A 5 27.25 11.74 14.17
C PRO A 5 27.87 10.64 13.29
N GLN A 6 28.49 9.68 13.96
CA GLN A 6 29.20 8.53 13.37
C GLN A 6 28.28 7.85 12.33
N ARG A 7 28.65 7.91 11.04
CA ARG A 7 27.86 7.31 9.93
C ARG A 7 28.12 5.81 9.87
N THR A 8 27.20 5.01 10.41
CA THR A 8 27.28 3.54 10.33
C THR A 8 26.57 2.96 9.10
N GLY A 9 26.16 3.78 8.10
CA GLY A 9 25.58 3.25 6.87
C GLY A 9 25.50 4.25 5.71
N ASN A 10 25.51 3.72 4.49
CA ASN A 10 25.37 4.52 3.26
C ASN A 10 23.97 5.16 3.17
N PRO A 11 23.87 6.43 2.77
CA PRO A 11 22.59 7.08 2.51
C PRO A 11 21.91 6.43 1.30
N ILE A 12 20.57 6.44 1.30
CA ILE A 12 19.79 6.12 0.10
C ILE A 12 19.58 7.43 -0.64
N VAL A 13 19.97 7.48 -1.91
CA VAL A 13 19.81 8.65 -2.76
C VAL A 13 18.78 8.34 -3.82
N VAL A 14 17.79 9.21 -3.96
CA VAL A 14 16.72 9.11 -4.95
C VAL A 14 16.62 10.41 -5.72
N GLU A 15 16.22 10.33 -6.99
CA GLU A 15 16.01 11.52 -7.82
C GLU A 15 14.77 12.26 -7.34
N HIS A 16 13.62 11.58 -7.29
CA HIS A 16 12.34 12.12 -6.83
C HIS A 16 11.71 11.21 -5.76
N SER A 17 11.04 11.82 -4.77
CA SER A 17 10.43 11.07 -3.65
C SER A 17 9.17 10.30 -4.08
N ASP A 18 8.36 10.85 -4.99
CA ASP A 18 7.12 10.22 -5.47
C ASP A 18 7.37 8.90 -6.21
N ARG A 19 8.48 8.81 -6.96
CA ARG A 19 8.92 7.57 -7.63
C ARG A 19 9.52 6.55 -6.67
N PHE A 20 10.08 7.02 -5.55
CA PHE A 20 10.60 6.13 -4.50
C PHE A 20 9.45 5.50 -3.71
N CYS A 21 8.46 6.30 -3.34
CA CYS A 21 7.28 5.83 -2.66
C CYS A 21 6.12 6.81 -2.88
N ARG A 22 5.03 6.35 -3.51
CA ARG A 22 3.85 7.19 -3.72
C ARG A 22 3.18 7.62 -2.39
N PHE A 23 3.28 6.78 -1.35
CA PHE A 23 2.80 7.09 0.00
C PHE A 23 3.74 6.49 1.04
N GLY A 24 4.01 7.20 2.13
CA GLY A 24 4.75 6.66 3.27
C GLY A 24 6.27 6.77 3.16
N SER A 25 6.81 7.63 2.29
CA SER A 25 8.25 7.95 2.25
C SER A 25 8.76 8.45 3.60
N GLU A 26 7.93 9.17 4.35
CA GLU A 26 8.21 9.66 5.70
C GLU A 26 8.47 8.53 6.71
N TYR A 27 7.79 7.38 6.55
CA TYR A 27 8.03 6.22 7.41
C TYR A 27 9.38 5.58 7.11
N VAL A 28 9.76 5.53 5.84
CA VAL A 28 11.05 5.01 5.39
C VAL A 28 12.18 5.94 5.85
N GLU A 29 11.99 7.25 5.74
CA GLU A 29 12.92 8.26 6.26
C GLU A 29 13.10 8.12 7.77
N ALA A 30 12.01 8.00 8.53
CA ALA A 30 12.08 7.79 9.97
C ALA A 30 12.83 6.50 10.35
N ALA A 31 12.60 5.41 9.61
CA ALA A 31 13.31 4.15 9.81
C ALA A 31 14.81 4.27 9.50
N LEU A 32 15.19 5.01 8.47
CA LEU A 32 16.59 5.29 8.14
C LEU A 32 17.24 6.17 9.22
N ALA A 33 16.54 7.20 9.69
CA ALA A 33 17.01 8.07 10.77
C ALA A 33 17.28 7.29 12.05
N ALA A 34 16.41 6.33 12.40
CA ALA A 34 16.61 5.42 13.53
C ALA A 34 17.86 4.53 13.38
N GLN A 35 18.29 4.27 12.14
CA GLN A 35 19.53 3.53 11.82
C GLN A 35 20.77 4.45 11.69
N GLY A 36 20.64 5.76 11.92
CA GLY A 36 21.72 6.72 11.68
C GLY A 36 22.04 6.91 10.19
N ARG A 37 21.08 6.62 9.31
CA ARG A 37 21.16 6.76 7.85
C ARG A 37 20.23 7.87 7.38
N ALA A 38 20.41 8.32 6.15
CA ALA A 38 19.60 9.38 5.54
C ALA A 38 18.99 8.91 4.21
N LEU A 39 17.77 9.37 3.95
CA LEU A 39 17.19 9.43 2.61
C LEU A 39 17.53 10.81 2.03
N VAL A 40 18.14 10.86 0.86
CA VAL A 40 18.51 12.09 0.16
C VAL A 40 17.73 12.15 -1.13
N VAL A 41 16.87 13.15 -1.26
CA VAL A 41 16.11 13.44 -2.48
C VAL A 41 16.86 14.54 -3.24
N VAL A 42 17.23 14.28 -4.50
CA VAL A 42 18.02 15.21 -5.31
C VAL A 42 17.14 16.31 -5.91
N ASP A 43 15.94 15.96 -6.35
CA ASP A 43 14.91 16.87 -6.84
C ASP A 43 13.62 16.70 -6.04
N SER A 44 13.26 17.75 -5.30
CA SER A 44 12.06 17.77 -4.48
C SER A 44 10.79 18.13 -5.27
N ALA A 45 10.89 18.39 -6.57
CA ALA A 45 9.72 18.54 -7.42
C ALA A 45 9.01 17.19 -7.55
N GLU A 46 7.71 17.18 -7.26
CA GLU A 46 6.86 16.03 -7.52
C GLU A 46 6.70 15.85 -9.04
N VAL A 47 6.85 14.60 -9.51
CA VAL A 47 6.62 14.26 -10.91
C VAL A 47 5.28 13.54 -11.06
N ASP A 48 4.32 14.20 -11.68
CA ASP A 48 2.94 13.71 -11.81
C ASP A 48 2.72 12.68 -12.94
N ASP A 49 3.77 12.30 -13.68
CA ASP A 49 3.67 11.55 -14.94
C ASP A 49 2.88 10.22 -14.85
N ASP A 50 2.79 9.59 -13.66
CA ASP A 50 2.14 8.29 -13.46
C ASP A 50 1.03 8.27 -12.38
N LEU A 51 0.51 9.43 -11.94
CA LEU A 51 -0.51 9.50 -10.86
C LEU A 51 -1.79 8.73 -11.17
N VAL A 52 -2.30 8.83 -12.40
CA VAL A 52 -3.51 8.12 -12.81
C VAL A 52 -3.32 6.61 -12.73
N ARG A 53 -2.13 6.13 -13.09
CA ARG A 53 -1.79 4.72 -13.06
C ARG A 53 -1.74 4.20 -11.63
N ASP A 54 -1.01 4.88 -10.75
CA ASP A 54 -0.90 4.48 -9.34
C ASP A 54 -2.27 4.43 -8.67
N MET A 55 -3.10 5.44 -8.90
CA MET A 55 -4.47 5.47 -8.35
C MET A 55 -5.33 4.33 -8.90
N THR A 56 -5.16 3.96 -10.17
CA THR A 56 -5.86 2.82 -10.77
C THR A 56 -5.45 1.51 -10.12
N GLU A 57 -4.15 1.29 -9.91
CA GLU A 57 -3.61 0.08 -9.27
C GLU A 57 -4.05 -0.03 -7.80
N ILE A 58 -4.05 1.09 -7.07
CA ILE A 58 -4.54 1.16 -5.68
C ILE A 58 -6.03 0.84 -5.61
N LEU A 59 -6.86 1.49 -6.44
CA LEU A 59 -8.30 1.25 -6.47
C LEU A 59 -8.62 -0.20 -6.86
N ALA A 60 -7.91 -0.77 -7.83
CA ALA A 60 -8.06 -2.18 -8.20
C ALA A 60 -7.78 -3.11 -7.00
N SER A 61 -6.67 -2.89 -6.29
CA SER A 61 -6.31 -3.65 -5.08
C SER A 61 -7.37 -3.53 -3.98
N VAL A 62 -7.88 -2.32 -3.74
CA VAL A 62 -8.95 -2.07 -2.76
C VAL A 62 -10.24 -2.76 -3.16
N CYS A 63 -10.66 -2.63 -4.43
CA CYS A 63 -11.85 -3.28 -4.96
C CYS A 63 -11.78 -4.80 -4.78
N VAL A 64 -10.67 -5.44 -5.12
CA VAL A 64 -10.49 -6.89 -4.94
C VAL A 64 -10.72 -7.31 -3.49
N ARG A 65 -10.14 -6.59 -2.53
CA ARG A 65 -10.32 -6.87 -1.09
C ARG A 65 -11.78 -6.67 -0.66
N LEU A 66 -12.40 -5.57 -1.07
CA LEU A 66 -13.80 -5.27 -0.73
C LEU A 66 -14.75 -6.32 -1.32
N TYR A 67 -14.56 -6.72 -2.57
CA TYR A 67 -15.35 -7.78 -3.19
C TYR A 67 -15.12 -9.13 -2.50
N GLY A 68 -13.88 -9.44 -2.11
CA GLY A 68 -13.57 -10.62 -1.31
C GLY A 68 -14.32 -10.66 0.03
N ILE A 69 -14.32 -9.55 0.77
CA ILE A 69 -15.05 -9.41 2.05
C ILE A 69 -16.56 -9.59 1.85
N ARG A 70 -17.13 -8.90 0.86
CA ARG A 70 -18.57 -9.02 0.53
C ARG A 70 -18.95 -10.45 0.14
N ALA A 71 -18.11 -11.11 -0.65
CA ALA A 71 -18.33 -12.50 -1.04
C ALA A 71 -18.29 -13.44 0.17
N ALA A 72 -17.32 -13.25 1.09
CA ALA A 72 -17.21 -14.04 2.31
C ALA A 72 -18.44 -13.87 3.22
N GLN A 73 -18.96 -12.64 3.35
CA GLN A 73 -20.17 -12.35 4.13
C GLN A 73 -21.45 -12.93 3.51
N ASN A 74 -21.55 -12.94 2.18
CA ASN A 74 -22.77 -13.36 1.48
C ASN A 74 -22.80 -14.86 1.16
N ARG A 75 -21.65 -15.53 1.02
CA ARG A 75 -21.55 -16.98 0.80
C ARG A 75 -22.38 -17.83 1.79
N PRO A 76 -22.29 -17.65 3.11
CA PRO A 76 -23.06 -18.48 4.04
C PRO A 76 -24.57 -18.25 3.91
N LYS A 77 -25.01 -17.00 3.73
CA LYS A 77 -26.43 -16.67 3.49
C LYS A 77 -26.95 -17.35 2.23
N ARG A 78 -26.17 -17.31 1.15
CA ARG A 78 -26.51 -17.98 -0.11
C ARG A 78 -26.53 -19.50 0.02
N ALA A 79 -25.60 -20.09 0.77
CA ALA A 79 -25.57 -21.53 1.01
C ALA A 79 -26.79 -22.00 1.82
N LEU A 80 -27.15 -21.29 2.89
CA LEU A 80 -28.35 -21.59 3.68
C LEU A 80 -29.63 -21.47 2.84
N ALA A 81 -29.75 -20.41 2.04
CA ALA A 81 -30.90 -20.23 1.16
C ALA A 81 -31.00 -21.35 0.10
N ALA A 82 -29.87 -21.79 -0.46
CA ALA A 82 -29.85 -22.88 -1.43
C ALA A 82 -30.21 -24.24 -0.81
N ALA A 83 -29.73 -24.54 0.40
CA ALA A 83 -30.10 -25.75 1.13
C ALA A 83 -31.60 -25.79 1.41
N ALA A 84 -32.15 -24.68 1.93
CA ALA A 84 -33.58 -24.57 2.22
C ALA A 84 -34.47 -24.67 0.95
N ALA A 85 -34.00 -24.19 -0.21
CA ALA A 85 -34.74 -24.35 -1.46
C ALA A 85 -34.75 -25.80 -1.95
N GLY A 86 -33.66 -26.54 -1.78
CA GLY A 86 -33.58 -27.97 -2.14
C GLY A 86 -34.49 -28.86 -1.28
N ASP A 87 -34.70 -28.50 -0.01
CA ASP A 87 -35.60 -29.23 0.89
C ASP A 87 -37.10 -29.05 0.52
N VAL A 88 -37.45 -27.97 -0.16
CA VAL A 88 -38.84 -27.66 -0.60
C VAL A 88 -39.19 -28.33 -1.93
N GLU A 89 -38.19 -28.64 -2.77
CA GLU A 89 -38.40 -29.28 -4.08
C GLU A 89 -38.40 -30.82 -3.98
N ALA A 90 -37.95 -31.37 -2.85
CA ALA A 90 -37.94 -32.81 -2.53
C ALA A 90 -39.13 -33.27 -1.65
N ALA A 91 -40.05 -32.36 -1.29
CA ALA A 91 -41.24 -32.61 -0.47
C ALA A 91 -42.52 -32.41 -1.28
#